data_AF-A0A662CEA2-F1
#
_entry.id   AF-A0A662CEA2-F1
#
_cell.length_a   1.000
_cell.length_b   1.000
_cell.length_c   1.000
_cell.angle_alpha   90.00
_cell.angle_beta   90.00
_cell.angle_gamma   90.00
#
_symmetry.space_group_name_H-M   'P 1'
#
loop_
_entity.id
_entity.type
_entity.pdbx_description
1 polymer ?
#
loop_
_entity_poly.entity_id
_entity_poly.type
_entity_poly.pdbx_seq_one_letter_code
_entity_poly.pdbx_strand_id
1 'polypeptide(L)'
;MVSKEEKIWELEEKIDGLKRKIDGLKIEESERSSLEERINVAREALKEGKVKEAAGIVKEIIAKVKSARAKPKKAKRPAKKEEGVGKEDAVAALKRAKGLIDAGGVSEGS
;
A
#
# COMPACT_ATOMS: atom_id res chain seq x y z
N MET A 1 5.50 -16.09 -30.03
CA MET A 1 4.37 -15.62 -29.19
C MET A 1 4.28 -16.56 -28.01
N VAL A 2 4.47 -16.09 -26.78
CA VAL A 2 4.36 -16.94 -25.59
C VAL A 2 2.88 -17.32 -25.40
N SER A 3 2.59 -18.62 -25.44
CA SER A 3 1.22 -19.14 -25.27
C SER A 3 0.67 -18.81 -23.89
N LYS A 4 -0.65 -18.67 -23.80
CA LYS A 4 -1.35 -18.32 -22.56
C LYS A 4 -1.07 -19.37 -21.47
N GLU A 5 -0.94 -20.63 -21.86
CA GLU A 5 -0.57 -21.76 -21.01
C GLU A 5 0.85 -21.65 -20.45
N GLU A 6 1.83 -21.26 -21.28
CA GLU A 6 3.21 -21.07 -20.85
C GLU A 6 3.31 -19.98 -19.76
N LYS A 7 2.55 -18.89 -19.90
CA LYS A 7 2.44 -17.84 -18.86
C LYS A 7 1.79 -18.32 -17.57
N ILE A 8 0.79 -19.19 -17.66
CA ILE A 8 0.12 -19.75 -16.47
C ILE A 8 1.12 -20.62 -15.72
N TRP A 9 1.80 -21.52 -16.42
CA TRP A 9 2.81 -22.40 -15.83
C TRP A 9 3.96 -21.60 -15.18
N GLU A 10 4.48 -20.57 -15.85
CA GLU A 10 5.52 -19.68 -15.30
C GLU A 10 5.06 -18.95 -14.02
N LEU A 11 3.78 -18.55 -13.97
CA LEU A 11 3.21 -17.89 -12.79
C LEU A 11 2.96 -18.88 -11.66
N GLU A 12 2.54 -20.11 -11.96
CA GLU A 12 2.41 -21.18 -10.97
C GLU A 12 3.75 -21.49 -10.31
N GLU A 13 4.82 -21.63 -11.10
CA GLU A 13 6.17 -21.85 -10.58
C GLU A 13 6.62 -20.70 -9.67
N LYS A 14 6.36 -19.44 -10.08
CA LYS A 14 6.65 -18.26 -9.25
C LYS A 14 5.87 -18.28 -7.94
N ILE A 15 4.59 -18.65 -7.95
CA ILE A 15 3.77 -18.73 -6.74
C ILE A 15 4.32 -19.80 -5.79
N ASP A 16 4.68 -20.98 -6.30
CA ASP A 16 5.25 -22.05 -5.48
C ASP A 16 6.59 -21.63 -4.85
N GLY A 17 7.46 -21.01 -5.65
CA GLY A 17 8.71 -20.43 -5.17
C GLY A 17 8.50 -19.35 -4.10
N LEU A 18 7.44 -18.55 -4.19
CA LEU A 18 7.08 -17.57 -3.16
C LEU A 18 6.58 -18.25 -1.88
N LYS A 19 5.78 -19.30 -1.99
CA LYS A 19 5.31 -20.09 -0.84
C LYS A 19 6.49 -20.63 -0.03
N ARG A 20 7.46 -21.25 -0.71
CA ARG A 20 8.69 -21.76 -0.06
C ARG A 20 9.50 -20.66 0.60
N LYS A 21 9.60 -19.48 -0.03
CA LYS A 21 10.28 -18.32 0.57
C LYS A 21 9.57 -17.84 1.83
N ILE A 22 8.24 -17.74 1.81
CA ILE A 22 7.45 -17.31 2.97
C ILE A 22 7.57 -18.31 4.13
N ASP A 23 7.52 -19.60 3.84
CA ASP A 23 7.69 -20.65 4.84
C ASP A 23 9.06 -20.58 5.54
N GLY A 24 10.12 -20.23 4.79
CA GLY A 24 11.46 -19.99 5.32
C GLY A 24 11.68 -18.60 5.94
N LEU A 25 10.71 -17.68 5.89
CA LEU A 25 10.82 -16.35 6.49
C LEU A 25 10.36 -16.39 7.95
N LYS A 26 11.16 -15.78 8.82
CA LYS A 26 10.84 -15.62 10.25
C LYS A 26 10.00 -14.36 10.47
N ILE A 27 8.78 -14.36 9.95
CA ILE A 27 7.78 -13.28 10.08
C ILE A 27 6.69 -13.64 11.09
N GLU A 28 5.91 -12.66 11.53
CA GLU A 28 4.75 -12.91 12.39
C GLU A 28 3.69 -13.76 11.69
N GLU A 29 2.99 -14.59 12.46
CA GLU A 29 1.94 -15.49 11.96
C GLU A 29 0.84 -14.73 11.20
N SER A 30 0.46 -13.53 11.66
CA SER A 30 -0.51 -12.69 10.97
C SER A 30 -0.02 -12.20 9.60
N GLU A 31 1.26 -11.86 9.47
CA GLU A 31 1.84 -11.48 8.18
C GLU A 31 1.97 -12.68 7.26
N ARG A 32 2.38 -13.83 7.80
CA ARG A 32 2.46 -15.10 7.08
C ARG A 32 1.10 -15.50 6.52
N SER A 33 0.06 -15.53 7.36
CA SER A 33 -1.30 -15.86 6.97
C SER A 33 -1.83 -14.93 5.88
N SER A 34 -1.58 -13.61 5.99
CA SER A 34 -1.95 -12.64 4.94
C SER A 34 -1.24 -12.89 3.61
N LEU A 35 0.01 -13.34 3.62
CA LEU A 35 0.76 -13.69 2.40
C LEU A 35 0.28 -15.01 1.80
N GLU A 36 -0.04 -16.01 2.63
CA GLU A 36 -0.60 -17.29 2.20
C GLU A 36 -1.99 -17.13 1.57
N GLU A 37 -2.83 -16.28 2.16
CA GLU A 37 -4.14 -15.92 1.58
C GLU A 37 -3.97 -15.31 0.17
N ARG A 38 -3.05 -14.35 0.01
CA ARG A 38 -2.76 -13.75 -1.30
C ARG A 38 -2.23 -14.76 -2.32
N ILE A 39 -1.44 -15.75 -1.87
CA ILE A 39 -0.99 -16.85 -2.73
C ILE A 39 -2.18 -17.66 -3.24
N ASN A 40 -3.14 -17.97 -2.38
CA ASN A 40 -4.35 -18.69 -2.78
C ASN A 40 -5.19 -17.88 -3.78
N VAL A 41 -5.36 -16.58 -3.55
CA VAL A 41 -6.06 -15.70 -4.51
C VAL A 41 -5.34 -15.67 -5.87
N ALA A 42 -4.00 -15.63 -5.89
CA ALA A 42 -3.25 -15.70 -7.14
C ALA A 42 -3.45 -17.04 -7.87
N ARG A 43 -3.49 -18.17 -7.15
CA ARG A 43 -3.77 -19.50 -7.73
C ARG A 43 -5.18 -19.58 -8.29
N GLU A 44 -6.17 -19.01 -7.59
CA GLU A 44 -7.55 -18.97 -8.06
C GLU A 44 -7.69 -18.13 -9.33
N ALA A 45 -7.06 -16.95 -9.36
CA ALA A 45 -7.02 -16.12 -10.56
C ALA A 45 -6.36 -16.84 -11.76
N LEU A 46 -5.34 -17.68 -11.54
CA LEU A 46 -4.77 -18.52 -12.60
C LEU A 46 -5.75 -19.60 -13.09
N LYS A 47 -6.47 -20.27 -12.17
CA LYS A 47 -7.51 -21.24 -12.53
C LYS A 47 -8.64 -20.62 -13.36
N GLU A 48 -9.01 -19.37 -13.06
CA GLU A 48 -10.00 -18.61 -13.84
C GLU A 48 -9.43 -18.06 -15.15
N GLY A 49 -8.15 -18.29 -15.47
CA GLY A 49 -7.49 -17.77 -16.67
C GLY A 49 -7.23 -16.25 -16.63
N LYS A 50 -7.35 -15.62 -15.46
CA LYS A 50 -7.07 -14.20 -15.19
C LYS A 50 -5.56 -13.96 -14.99
N VAL A 51 -4.78 -14.28 -16.02
CA VAL A 51 -3.30 -14.20 -15.99
C VAL A 51 -2.76 -12.82 -15.59
N LYS A 52 -3.42 -11.74 -16.04
CA LYS A 52 -3.02 -10.36 -15.67
C LYS A 52 -3.22 -10.06 -14.19
N GLU A 53 -4.32 -10.52 -13.62
CA GLU A 53 -4.65 -10.31 -12.21
C GLU A 53 -3.70 -11.12 -11.32
N ALA A 54 -3.52 -12.40 -11.63
CA ALA A 54 -2.54 -13.26 -10.97
C ALA A 54 -1.13 -12.66 -10.98
N ALA A 55 -0.67 -12.15 -12.13
CA ALA A 55 0.63 -11.48 -12.23
C ALA A 55 0.74 -10.22 -11.35
N GLY A 56 -0.36 -9.47 -11.21
CA GLY A 56 -0.44 -8.32 -10.29
C GLY A 56 -0.29 -8.74 -8.83
N ILE A 57 -1.04 -9.77 -8.42
CA ILE A 57 -1.00 -10.31 -7.05
C ILE A 57 0.39 -10.87 -6.73
N VAL A 58 0.98 -11.63 -7.66
CA VAL A 58 2.35 -12.18 -7.52
C VAL A 58 3.37 -11.07 -7.31
N LYS A 59 3.30 -9.97 -8.07
CA LYS A 59 4.17 -8.80 -7.87
C LYS A 59 4.02 -8.19 -6.48
N GLU A 60 2.80 -8.06 -5.98
CA GLU A 60 2.56 -7.55 -4.63
C GLU A 60 3.12 -8.48 -3.54
N ILE A 61 2.98 -9.80 -3.71
CA ILE A 61 3.55 -10.79 -2.77
C ILE A 61 5.07 -10.67 -2.77
N ILE A 62 5.71 -10.58 -3.95
CA ILE A 62 7.17 -10.38 -4.06
C ILE A 62 7.60 -9.11 -3.31
N ALA A 63 6.89 -8.01 -3.48
CA ALA A 63 7.20 -6.75 -2.82
C ALA A 63 7.09 -6.85 -1.29
N LYS A 64 6.05 -7.51 -0.77
CA LYS A 64 5.89 -7.76 0.66
C LYS A 64 6.96 -8.70 1.21
N VAL A 65 7.23 -9.82 0.53
CA VAL A 65 8.29 -10.79 0.90
C VAL A 65 9.66 -10.12 0.93
N LYS A 66 9.97 -9.30 -0.08
CA LYS A 66 11.23 -8.53 -0.12
C LYS A 66 11.30 -7.52 1.02
N SER A 67 10.19 -6.84 1.33
CA SER A 67 10.11 -5.88 2.43
C SER A 67 10.26 -6.56 3.80
N ALA A 68 9.68 -7.75 3.97
CA ALA A 68 9.82 -8.55 5.18
C ALA A 68 11.26 -9.06 5.37
N ARG A 69 11.91 -9.49 4.29
CA ARG A 69 13.32 -9.90 4.31
C ARG A 69 14.28 -8.75 4.58
N ALA A 70 13.94 -7.53 4.15
CA ALA A 70 14.78 -6.34 4.29
C ALA A 70 14.70 -5.66 5.67
N LYS A 71 13.69 -5.98 6.49
CA LYS A 71 13.48 -5.30 7.77
C LYS A 71 13.90 -6.18 8.95
N PRO A 72 15.06 -5.95 9.58
CA PRO A 72 15.13 -6.12 11.03
C PRO A 72 14.39 -4.92 11.66
N LYS A 73 13.25 -5.18 12.30
CA LYS A 73 12.54 -4.29 13.24
C LYS A 73 12.44 -2.80 12.88
N LYS A 74 11.27 -2.41 12.35
CA LYS A 74 10.37 -1.42 12.99
C LYS A 74 9.15 -1.22 12.09
N ALA A 75 8.00 -1.62 12.63
CA ALA A 75 6.70 -1.32 12.07
C ALA A 75 6.55 0.19 11.82
N LYS A 76 6.42 0.56 10.56
CA LYS A 76 5.65 1.74 10.19
C LYS A 76 4.79 1.32 9.03
N ARG A 77 3.52 1.03 9.37
CA ARG A 77 2.44 0.60 8.50
C ARG A 77 2.40 1.48 7.24
N PRO A 78 2.38 0.96 6.02
CA PRO A 78 1.78 1.69 4.92
C PRO A 78 0.27 1.58 5.13
N ALA A 79 -0.35 2.68 5.56
CA ALA A 79 -1.79 2.79 5.62
C ALA A 79 -2.36 2.57 4.22
N LYS A 80 -3.31 1.65 4.18
CA LYS A 80 -4.27 1.39 3.11
C LYS A 80 -4.90 2.72 2.66
N LYS A 81 -5.16 2.82 1.36
CA LYS A 81 -5.90 3.91 0.71
C LYS A 81 -7.06 4.41 1.59
N GLU A 82 -7.12 5.71 1.83
CA GLU A 82 -8.37 6.40 2.10
C GLU A 82 -8.43 7.63 1.21
N GLU A 83 -9.39 7.56 0.29
CA GLU A 83 -9.86 8.62 -0.57
C GLU A 83 -10.52 9.66 0.34
N GLY A 84 -9.85 10.80 0.53
CA GLY A 84 -10.31 11.89 1.40
C GLY A 84 -10.52 13.16 0.57
N VAL A 85 -11.76 13.34 0.13
CA VAL A 85 -12.35 14.62 -0.27
C VAL A 85 -12.00 15.72 0.72
N GLY A 86 -11.70 16.92 0.23
CA GLY A 86 -11.54 18.12 1.06
C GLY A 86 -10.48 19.09 0.58
N LYS A 87 -10.50 19.47 -0.69
CA LYS A 87 -9.70 20.60 -1.22
C LYS A 87 -10.54 21.88 -1.24
N GLU A 88 -11.32 22.08 -0.19
CA GLU A 88 -12.06 23.30 0.06
C GLU A 88 -11.47 23.96 1.31
N ASP A 89 -11.24 25.26 1.23
CA ASP A 89 -11.10 26.17 2.38
C ASP A 89 -9.73 26.43 3.07
N ALA A 90 -8.60 26.13 2.43
CA ALA A 90 -7.29 26.55 2.98
C ALA A 90 -6.87 28.01 2.68
N VAL A 91 -7.62 28.75 1.85
CA VAL A 91 -7.26 30.13 1.42
C VAL A 91 -8.07 31.21 2.17
N ALA A 92 -9.23 30.89 2.73
CA ALA A 92 -10.08 31.86 3.42
C ALA A 92 -9.65 32.13 4.88
N ALA A 93 -9.04 31.15 5.57
CA ALA A 93 -8.66 31.28 6.98
C ALA A 93 -7.41 32.17 7.21
N LEU A 94 -6.50 32.29 6.23
CA LEU A 94 -5.26 33.04 6.41
C LEU A 94 -5.44 34.57 6.29
N LYS A 95 -6.54 35.04 5.69
CA LYS A 95 -6.75 36.49 5.44
C LYS A 95 -7.44 37.22 6.60
N ARG A 96 -8.04 36.51 7.56
CA ARG A 96 -8.78 37.11 8.70
C ARG A 96 -7.94 37.38 9.95
N ALA A 97 -6.75 36.80 10.06
CA ALA A 97 -5.91 36.88 11.27
C ALA A 97 -4.81 37.97 11.23
N LYS A 98 -4.72 38.78 10.15
CA LYS A 98 -3.61 39.74 9.94
C LYS A 98 -4.01 41.22 9.85
N GLY A 99 -5.08 41.65 10.53
CA GLY A 99 -5.45 43.09 10.52
C GLY A 99 -6.29 43.60 11.69
N LEU A 100 -6.74 42.72 12.60
CA LEU A 100 -7.47 43.07 13.83
C LEU A 100 -6.55 43.61 14.95
N ILE A 101 -5.35 44.10 14.62
CA ILE A 101 -4.31 44.55 15.57
C ILE A 101 -4.04 46.06 15.46
N ASP A 102 -4.55 46.75 14.42
CA ASP A 102 -4.33 48.19 14.20
C ASP A 102 -5.63 49.01 14.41
N ALA A 103 -6.38 48.68 15.46
CA ALA A 103 -7.55 49.43 15.87
C ALA A 103 -7.69 49.38 17.39
N GLY A 104 -7.18 50.40 18.07
CA GLY A 104 -7.52 50.64 19.48
C GLY A 104 -6.38 51.20 20.32
N GLY A 105 -6.10 52.50 20.18
CA GLY A 105 -5.22 53.24 21.09
C GLY A 105 -5.58 54.73 21.11
N VAL A 106 -6.58 55.07 21.92
CA VAL A 106 -7.04 56.41 22.27
C VAL A 106 -5.93 57.27 22.91
N SER A 107 -5.85 58.57 22.62
CA SER A 107 -5.87 59.65 23.64
C SER A 107 -5.65 61.07 23.10
N GLU A 108 -6.33 62.00 23.78
CA GLU A 108 -6.47 63.45 23.67
C GLU A 108 -5.17 64.30 23.65
N GLY A 109 -5.30 65.52 23.11
CA GLY A 109 -5.05 66.74 23.91
C GLY A 109 -3.80 67.56 23.61
N SER A 110 -4.00 68.70 22.93
CA SER A 110 -3.41 70.06 23.14
C SER A 110 -3.25 70.82 21.83
#